data_AF-A0A962H5R7-F1
#
_entry.id   AF-A0A962H5R7-F1
#
_cell.length_a   1.000
_cell.length_b   1.000
_cell.length_c   1.000
_cell.angle_alpha   90.00
_cell.angle_beta   90.00
_cell.angle_gamma   90.00
#
_symmetry.space_group_name_H-M   'P 1'
#
loop_
_entity.id
_entity.type
_entity.pdbx_description
1 polymer ?
#
loop_
_entity_poly.entity_id
_entity_poly.type
_entity_poly.pdbx_seq_one_letter_code
_entity_poly.pdbx_strand_id
1 'polypeptide(L)' 'MQRWIKLPNGSFLDGNRICHIGKVETFPKLDEEGNSDGVEYAVTLATELPREHQITITGSKEEISTLIRSLLGANSG' A
#
# COMPACT_ATOMS: atom_id res chain seq x y z
N MET A 1 -8.88 18.94 7.55
CA MET A 1 -9.38 17.67 8.12
C MET A 1 -8.27 16.64 7.96
N GLN A 2 -7.82 16.01 9.04
CA GLN A 2 -6.74 15.01 8.95
C GLN A 2 -7.30 13.68 8.45
N ARG A 3 -6.66 13.08 7.44
CA ARG A 3 -7.14 11.86 6.77
C ARG A 3 -6.28 10.67 7.16
N TRP A 4 -6.69 9.93 8.19
CA TRP A 4 -6.00 8.70 8.60
C TRP A 4 -6.41 7.51 7.71
N ILE A 5 -5.42 6.80 7.20
CA ILE A 5 -5.60 5.62 6.34
C ILE A 5 -5.00 4.42 7.04
N LYS A 6 -5.80 3.35 7.19
CA LYS A 6 -5.33 2.08 7.76
C LYS A 6 -4.58 1.29 6.70
N LEU A 7 -3.37 0.85 7.03
CA LEU A 7 -2.52 0.02 6.19
C LEU A 7 -2.86 -1.47 6.40
N PRO A 8 -2.51 -2.36 5.44
CA PRO A 8 -2.73 -3.80 5.54
C PRO A 8 -2.11 -4.41 6.82
N ASN A 9 -0.93 -3.95 7.21
CA ASN A 9 -0.25 -4.37 8.44
C ASN A 9 -0.89 -3.84 9.75
N GLY A 10 -2.05 -3.16 9.66
CA GLY A 10 -2.80 -2.63 10.80
C GLY A 10 -2.34 -1.27 11.31
N SER A 11 -1.22 -0.73 10.83
CA SER A 11 -0.77 0.63 11.18
C SER A 11 -1.59 1.72 10.47
N PHE A 12 -1.39 2.98 10.87
CA PHE A 12 -2.10 4.12 10.29
C PHE A 12 -1.12 5.12 9.68
N LEU A 13 -1.51 5.71 8.55
CA LEU A 13 -0.75 6.69 7.80
C LEU A 13 -1.58 7.96 7.60
N ASP A 14 -0.94 9.13 7.74
CA ASP A 14 -1.59 10.40 7.40
C ASP A 14 -1.62 10.56 5.87
N GLY A 15 -2.80 10.33 5.30
CA GLY A 15 -3.06 10.42 3.87
C GLY A 15 -2.93 11.83 3.29
N ASN A 16 -2.82 12.88 4.11
CA ASN A 16 -2.54 14.24 3.63
C ASN A 16 -1.05 14.47 3.36
N ARG A 17 -0.17 13.58 3.84
CA ARG A 17 1.27 13.65 3.57
C ARG A 17 1.68 12.89 2.32
N ILE A 18 0.82 12.11 1.70
CA ILE A 18 1.21 11.32 0.54
C ILE A 18 1.32 12.22 -0.70
N CYS A 19 2.54 12.35 -1.22
CA CYS A 19 2.84 13.15 -2.40
C CYS A 19 3.00 12.31 -3.67
N HIS A 20 3.19 11.00 -3.55
CA HIS A 20 3.31 10.08 -4.68
C HIS A 20 2.81 8.68 -4.33
N ILE A 21 2.08 8.07 -5.26
CA ILE A 21 1.65 6.67 -5.22
C ILE A 21 2.33 5.97 -6.39
N GLY A 22 3.25 5.05 -6.09
CA GLY A 22 3.96 4.28 -7.08
C GLY A 22 3.06 3.29 -7.81
N LYS A 23 3.60 2.71 -8.88
CA LYS A 23 2.95 1.62 -9.60
C LYS A 23 2.76 0.43 -8.66
N VAL A 24 1.64 -0.28 -8.80
CA VAL A 24 1.44 -1.56 -8.15
C VAL A 24 2.32 -2.62 -8.81
N GLU A 25 3.11 -3.30 -7.99
CA GLU A 25 3.98 -4.39 -8.37
C GLU A 25 3.42 -5.72 -7.85
N THR A 26 3.78 -6.82 -8.48
CA THR A 26 3.33 -8.17 -8.12
C THR A 26 4.50 -9.12 -8.05
N PHE A 27 4.51 -9.99 -7.05
CA PHE A 27 5.57 -10.97 -6.83
C PHE A 27 4.98 -12.33 -6.46
N PRO A 28 5.64 -13.45 -6.82
CA PRO A 28 5.25 -14.77 -6.35
C PRO A 28 5.40 -14.82 -4.83
N LYS A 29 4.34 -15.20 -4.12
CA LYS A 29 4.39 -15.52 -2.71
C LYS A 29 4.74 -16.99 -2.55
N LEU A 30 5.73 -17.28 -1.72
CA LEU A 30 6.11 -18.65 -1.39
C LEU A 30 5.70 -18.96 0.05
N ASP A 31 5.26 -20.18 0.31
CA ASP A 31 5.10 -20.68 1.67
C ASP A 31 6.46 -21.00 2.32
N GLU A 32 6.44 -21.44 3.58
CA GLU A 32 7.65 -21.80 4.33
C GLU A 32 8.41 -22.99 3.72
N GLU A 33 7.73 -23.79 2.90
CA GLU A 33 8.28 -24.96 2.22
C GLU A 33 8.81 -24.62 0.80
N GLY A 34 8.64 -23.37 0.36
CA GLY A 34 9.07 -22.89 -0.96
C GLY A 34 8.10 -23.20 -2.10
N ASN A 35 6.87 -23.65 -1.79
CA ASN A 35 5.83 -23.82 -2.80
C ASN A 35 5.13 -22.50 -3.07
N SER A 36 4.47 -22.41 -4.23
CA SER A 36 3.67 -21.25 -4.60
C SER A 36 2.45 -21.10 -3.70
N ASP A 37 2.44 -20.05 -2.87
CA ASP A 37 1.33 -19.61 -2.01
C ASP A 37 0.56 -18.41 -2.62
N GLY A 38 0.74 -18.20 -3.93
CA GLY A 38 -0.03 -17.23 -4.72
C GLY A 38 0.77 -16.01 -5.14
N VAL A 39 0.08 -14.86 -5.25
CA VAL A 39 0.66 -13.59 -5.73
C VAL A 39 0.50 -12.55 -4.63
N GLU A 40 1.60 -11.91 -4.25
CA GLU A 40 1.62 -10.76 -3.37
C GLU A 40 1.74 -9.47 -4.17
N TYR A 41 1.07 -8.43 -3.68
CA TYR A 41 1.04 -7.12 -4.32
C TYR A 41 1.83 -6.13 -3.46
N ALA A 42 2.55 -5.21 -4.09
CA ALA A 42 3.26 -4.14 -3.41
C ALA A 42 2.93 -2.78 -4.03
N VAL A 43 2.90 -1.74 -3.20
CA VAL A 43 2.83 -0.35 -3.64
C VAL A 43 3.79 0.49 -2.81
N THR A 44 4.56 1.34 -3.47
CA THR A 44 5.44 2.31 -2.79
C THR A 44 4.73 3.64 -2.68
N LEU A 45 4.61 4.17 -1.47
CA LEU A 45 4.06 5.49 -1.19
C LEU A 45 5.19 6.43 -0.77
N ALA A 46 5.20 7.65 -1.28
CA ALA A 46 6.12 8.68 -0.80
C ALA A 46 5.35 9.69 0.05
N THR A 47 5.83 9.94 1.26
CA THR A 47 5.32 11.00 2.14
C THR A 47 5.98 12.35 1.85
N GLU A 48 7.14 12.34 1.21
CA GLU A 48 7.82 13.54 0.68
C GLU A 48 8.66 13.16 -0.57
N LEU A 49 9.30 14.14 -1.21
CA LEU A 49 10.15 13.92 -2.38
C LEU A 49 11.49 13.20 -2.10
N PRO A 50 12.14 13.36 -0.93
CA PRO A 50 13.35 12.60 -0.61
C PRO A 50 13.11 11.08 -0.61
N ARG A 51 14.09 10.32 -1.09
CA ARG A 51 14.02 8.85 -1.19
C ARG A 51 13.78 8.17 0.16
N GLU A 52 14.29 8.77 1.23
CA GLU A 52 14.21 8.22 2.59
C GLU A 52 12.79 8.30 3.17
N HIS A 53 11.91 9.07 2.53
CA HIS A 53 10.53 9.29 2.94
C HIS A 53 9.56 8.48 2.06
N GLN A 54 9.97 7.25 1.75
CA GLN A 54 9.17 6.28 1.01
C GLN A 54 8.90 5.05 1.87
N ILE A 55 7.69 4.52 1.76
CA ILE A 55 7.26 3.30 2.42
C ILE A 55 6.71 2.34 1.37
N THR A 56 7.20 1.12 1.37
CA THR A 56 6.63 0.03 0.57
C THR A 56 5.64 -0.74 1.42
N ILE A 57 4.45 -0.94 0.87
CA ILE A 57 3.36 -1.67 1.51
C ILE A 57 3.07 -2.89 0.67
N THR A 58 3.12 -4.06 1.29
CA THR A 58 2.73 -5.33 0.67
C THR A 58 1.41 -5.84 1.23
N GLY A 59 0.75 -6.69 0.46
CA GLY A 59 -0.47 -7.38 0.90
C GLY A 59 -1.16 -8.12 -0.24
N SER A 60 -2.36 -8.62 0.06
CA SER A 60 -3.25 -9.20 -0.95
C SER A 60 -3.74 -8.15 -1.95
N LYS A 61 -4.28 -8.63 -3.07
CA LYS A 61 -4.88 -7.78 -4.11
C LYS A 61 -5.97 -6.87 -3.54
N GLU A 62 -6.83 -7.43 -2.68
CA GLU A 62 -7.98 -6.76 -2.09
C GLU A 62 -7.53 -5.66 -1.13
N GLU A 63 -6.51 -5.93 -0.31
CA GLU A 63 -5.94 -4.95 0.63
C GLU A 63 -5.31 -3.77 -0.11
N ILE A 64 -4.47 -4.02 -1.11
CA ILE A 64 -3.81 -2.97 -1.89
C ILE A 64 -4.83 -2.16 -2.71
N SER A 65 -5.82 -2.82 -3.33
CA SER A 65 -6.91 -2.14 -4.03
C SER A 65 -7.71 -1.23 -3.09
N THR A 66 -8.03 -1.70 -1.88
CA THR A 66 -8.75 -0.92 -0.87
C THR A 66 -7.94 0.28 -0.40
N LEU A 67 -6.64 0.08 -0.16
CA LEU A 67 -5.70 1.16 0.20
C LEU A 67 -5.66 2.25 -0.87
N ILE A 68 -5.51 1.87 -2.14
CA ILE A 68 -5.45 2.82 -3.26
C ILE A 68 -6.76 3.60 -3.39
N ARG A 69 -7.91 2.94 -3.28
CA ARG A 69 -9.23 3.61 -3.31
C ARG A 69 -9.38 4.61 -2.17
N SER A 70 -8.92 4.26 -0.97
CA SER A 70 -8.90 5.15 0.19
C SER A 70 -8.01 6.38 -0.04
N LEU A 71 -6.80 6.17 -0.59
CA LEU A 71 -5.83 7.23 -0.92
C LEU A 71 -6.35 8.19 -2.00
N LEU A 72 -7.03 7.67 -3.03
CA LEU A 72 -7.59 8.46 -4.13
C LEU A 72 -8.90 9.17 -3.75
N GLY A 73 -9.42 8.97 -2.53
CA GLY A 73 -10.68 9.58 -2.10
C GLY A 73 -11.92 8.95 -2.75
N ALA A 74 -11.80 7.75 -3.31
CA ALA A 74 -12.93 7.03 -3.91
C ALA A 74 -13.93 6.48 -2.86
N ASN A 75 -13.70 6.75 -1.57
CA ASN A 75 -14.60 6.45 -0.45
C ASN A 75 -15.44 7.69 -0.02
N SER A 76 -15.43 8.76 -0.82
CA SER A 76 -16.18 10.01 -0.56
C SER A 76 -17.51 10.12 -1.31
N GLY A 77 -18.06 8.98 -1.78
CA GLY A 77 -19.35 8.89 -2.48
C GLY A 77 -20.35 8.07 -1.71
#